data_AF-A0A3E1F164-F1
#
_entry.id   AF-A0A3E1F164-F1
#
_cell.length_a   1.000
_cell.length_b   1.000
_cell.length_c   1.000
_cell.angle_alpha   90.00
_cell.angle_beta   90.00
_cell.angle_gamma   90.00
#
_symmetry.space_group_name_H-M   'P 1'
#
loop_
_entity.id
_entity.type
_entity.pdbx_description
1 polymer ?
#
loop_
_entity_poly.entity_id
_entity_poly.type
_entity_poly.pdbx_seq_one_letter_code
_entity_poly.pdbx_strand_id
1 'polypeptide(L)'
;MPFNEDTPKRFMSETDSADNDYYFYSTETFFNGDTILFNQYFRESFYHVNVSGTYCEMWGGGFQPTADTTWLGRHITYNTLTNELKLKNNLNEILSFNFGLNIGDSALFYNNNSIQYYLKYEQLNQELVVDTMDWVKTYTITKYDALENLLQSPLSGFEIKLSERFGLVNFIDCNSFPSVEKGFVLMGQQDPMIGHYQLTYDEVFPWVPGDTLELYGIYDAQNYGVRTVKYDLITIQDRIETSDSVKIYLNIDTQIDYLPNGAPIRYPSAYGISYPNPIVFEKGRSISRFPHKAVFNRTTYLNDSAVNCGNRGRVTIYNEFLEYCDSCDCFTPYDGDGSGKGTVVYQEGLGIVKQTSQGYGDFDNFKMGELIYSNVGGARCGSYEPLSVDEYQINATKKLVKVVDILGREVKIQPNTLQIYIYSDGSSEKKFVSVE
;
A
#
# COMPACT_ATOMS: atom_id res chain seq x y z
N MET A 1 -27.16 2.75 2.91
CA MET A 1 -26.36 3.93 3.30
C MET A 1 -25.17 4.03 2.34
N PRO A 2 -24.79 5.20 1.84
CA PRO A 2 -23.72 5.31 0.82
C PRO A 2 -22.35 4.87 1.33
N PHE A 3 -22.09 5.07 2.63
CA PHE A 3 -20.83 4.71 3.26
C PHE A 3 -21.06 3.72 4.38
N ASN A 4 -20.16 2.74 4.50
CA ASN A 4 -20.01 1.96 5.72
C ASN A 4 -18.88 2.63 6.51
N GLU A 5 -19.16 3.05 7.75
CA GLU A 5 -18.38 4.03 8.51
C GLU A 5 -16.91 3.64 8.70
N ASP A 6 -16.64 2.33 8.79
CA ASP A 6 -15.30 1.81 9.12
C ASP A 6 -14.66 1.03 7.97
N THR A 7 -15.22 1.10 6.76
CA THR A 7 -14.70 0.32 5.63
C THR A 7 -13.95 1.22 4.65
N PRO A 8 -12.60 1.20 4.64
CA PRO A 8 -11.82 1.83 3.60
C PRO A 8 -12.15 1.25 2.23
N LYS A 9 -12.32 2.13 1.24
CA LYS A 9 -12.61 1.80 -0.15
C LYS A 9 -11.60 2.44 -1.08
N ARG A 10 -11.32 1.77 -2.19
CA ARG A 10 -10.52 2.30 -3.29
C ARG A 10 -11.35 2.27 -4.56
N PHE A 11 -11.19 3.32 -5.34
CA PHE A 11 -11.84 3.52 -6.61
C PHE A 11 -10.80 3.75 -7.69
N MET A 12 -11.22 3.48 -8.93
CA MET A 12 -10.46 3.79 -10.14
C MET A 12 -11.32 4.60 -11.09
N SER A 13 -10.70 5.38 -11.96
CA SER A 13 -11.41 6.07 -13.03
C SER A 13 -12.10 5.06 -13.93
N GLU A 14 -13.36 5.34 -14.27
CA GLU A 14 -14.13 4.51 -15.20
C GLU A 14 -13.47 4.42 -16.59
N THR A 15 -12.77 5.48 -16.99
CA THR A 15 -12.15 5.60 -18.31
C THR A 15 -10.67 5.21 -18.34
N ASP A 16 -10.01 5.11 -17.19
CA ASP A 16 -8.58 4.78 -17.08
C ASP A 16 -8.28 4.00 -15.80
N SER A 17 -8.05 2.69 -15.94
CA SER A 17 -7.75 1.81 -14.80
C SER A 17 -6.38 2.10 -14.14
N ALA A 18 -5.46 2.79 -14.84
CA ALA A 18 -4.19 3.21 -14.25
C ALA A 18 -4.38 4.37 -13.26
N ASP A 19 -5.47 5.13 -13.41
CA ASP A 19 -5.82 6.23 -12.53
C ASP A 19 -6.72 5.75 -11.38
N ASN A 20 -6.07 5.25 -10.32
CA ASN A 20 -6.72 4.51 -9.23
C ASN A 20 -6.31 4.97 -7.82
N ASP A 21 -5.83 6.20 -7.69
CA ASP A 21 -5.40 6.80 -6.43
C ASP A 21 -6.57 7.51 -5.70
N TYR A 22 -7.76 6.92 -5.76
CA TYR A 22 -9.00 7.46 -5.20
C TYR A 22 -9.49 6.60 -4.04
N TYR A 23 -9.47 7.15 -2.83
CA TYR A 23 -9.85 6.41 -1.64
C TYR A 23 -10.99 7.12 -0.91
N PHE A 24 -11.81 6.33 -0.24
CA PHE A 24 -12.70 6.80 0.81
C PHE A 24 -12.29 6.10 2.11
N TYR A 25 -11.97 6.87 3.12
CA TYR A 25 -11.71 6.37 4.47
C TYR A 25 -12.07 7.45 5.48
N SER A 26 -13.10 7.20 6.30
CA SER A 26 -13.47 8.10 7.38
C SER A 26 -12.54 7.88 8.56
N THR A 27 -11.84 8.94 8.99
CA THR A 27 -11.03 8.89 10.22
C THR A 27 -11.87 9.21 11.45
N GLU A 28 -12.94 9.99 11.28
CA GLU A 28 -13.87 10.33 12.35
C GLU A 28 -15.31 10.31 11.81
N THR A 29 -16.24 9.82 12.62
CA THR A 29 -17.67 9.84 12.33
C THR A 29 -18.40 10.48 13.51
N PHE A 30 -19.22 11.49 13.25
CA PHE A 30 -20.03 12.17 14.26
C PHE A 30 -21.51 11.99 13.98
N PHE A 31 -22.27 11.68 15.04
CA PHE A 31 -23.72 11.56 14.99
C PHE A 31 -24.38 12.78 15.62
N ASN A 32 -25.23 13.46 14.88
CA ASN A 32 -26.03 14.59 15.35
C ASN A 32 -27.49 14.39 14.93
N GLY A 33 -28.25 13.70 15.78
CA GLY A 33 -29.62 13.28 15.45
C GLY A 33 -29.63 12.37 14.23
N ASP A 34 -30.39 12.75 13.20
CA ASP A 34 -30.50 12.00 11.93
C ASP A 34 -29.36 12.32 10.95
N THR A 35 -28.35 13.08 11.38
CA THR A 35 -27.24 13.48 10.52
C THR A 35 -25.94 12.81 10.97
N ILE A 36 -25.27 12.17 10.01
CA ILE A 36 -23.95 11.56 10.17
C ILE A 36 -22.94 12.42 9.41
N LEU A 37 -21.88 12.86 10.09
CA LEU A 37 -20.76 13.58 9.50
C LEU A 37 -19.56 12.63 9.42
N PHE A 38 -19.03 12.43 8.22
CA PHE A 38 -17.78 11.72 7.98
C PHE A 38 -16.68 12.73 7.69
N ASN A 39 -15.60 12.66 8.46
CA ASN A 39 -14.36 13.38 8.18
C ASN A 39 -13.38 12.42 7.53
N GLN A 40 -13.02 12.71 6.28
CA GLN A 40 -12.04 11.89 5.57
C GLN A 40 -10.62 12.10 6.07
N TYR A 41 -9.80 11.09 5.79
CA TYR A 41 -8.36 11.12 6.07
C TYR A 41 -7.65 12.30 5.42
N PHE A 42 -6.54 12.70 6.04
CA PHE A 42 -5.69 13.77 5.53
C PHE A 42 -4.69 13.24 4.50
N ARG A 43 -4.42 14.03 3.46
CA ARG A 43 -3.40 13.77 2.46
C ARG A 43 -2.63 15.05 2.19
N GLU A 44 -1.31 14.99 2.09
CA GLU A 44 -0.51 16.16 1.71
C GLU A 44 -0.77 16.56 0.25
N SER A 45 -1.00 17.85 0.02
CA SER A 45 -1.22 18.45 -1.28
C SER A 45 0.06 19.03 -1.87
N PHE A 46 0.09 19.22 -3.20
CA PHE A 46 1.12 20.03 -3.87
C PHE A 46 0.84 21.54 -3.76
N TYR A 47 -0.36 21.94 -3.34
CA TYR A 47 -0.70 23.33 -3.09
C TYR A 47 -0.14 23.79 -1.75
N HIS A 48 0.21 25.07 -1.67
CA HIS A 48 0.80 25.65 -0.47
C HIS A 48 0.05 26.91 -0.05
N VAL A 49 -0.04 27.13 1.26
CA VAL A 49 -0.61 28.34 1.86
C VAL A 49 0.45 29.05 2.70
N ASN A 50 0.48 30.38 2.64
CA ASN A 50 1.38 31.16 3.48
C ASN A 50 0.78 31.27 4.89
N VAL A 51 1.45 30.69 5.88
CA VAL A 51 1.05 30.70 7.30
C VAL A 51 1.80 31.75 8.12
N SER A 52 2.63 32.59 7.50
CA SER A 52 3.40 33.62 8.22
C SER A 52 2.49 34.58 8.98
N GLY A 53 2.74 34.79 10.27
CA GLY A 53 1.92 35.60 11.16
C GLY A 53 0.61 34.95 11.61
N THR A 54 0.39 33.67 11.28
CA THR A 54 -0.77 32.89 11.75
C THR A 54 -0.35 31.96 12.89
N TYR A 55 -1.30 31.39 13.62
CA TYR A 55 -0.97 30.39 14.64
C TYR A 55 -0.44 29.07 14.04
N CYS A 56 -0.62 28.85 12.73
CA CYS A 56 -0.06 27.73 11.98
C CYS A 56 1.39 27.97 11.54
N GLU A 57 2.01 29.11 11.88
CA GLU A 57 3.40 29.40 11.48
C GLU A 57 4.40 28.37 12.02
N MET A 58 4.07 27.71 13.16
CA MET A 58 4.86 26.66 13.84
C MET A 58 6.38 26.80 13.64
N TRP A 59 7.10 25.70 13.36
CA TRP A 59 8.53 25.71 13.14
C TRP A 59 8.82 25.88 11.65
N GLY A 60 9.55 26.93 11.28
CA GLY A 60 9.93 27.22 9.89
C GLY A 60 9.09 28.28 9.17
N GLY A 61 7.85 28.54 9.62
CA GLY A 61 6.98 29.57 9.05
C GLY A 61 6.76 29.45 7.53
N GLY A 62 6.35 30.55 6.89
CA GLY A 62 6.33 30.63 5.43
C GLY A 62 5.21 29.83 4.75
N PHE A 63 5.56 29.14 3.66
CA PHE A 63 4.60 28.39 2.84
C PHE A 63 4.54 26.93 3.28
N GLN A 64 3.33 26.45 3.55
CA GLN A 64 3.09 25.10 4.04
C GLN A 64 2.15 24.33 3.13
N PRO A 65 2.40 23.03 2.90
CA PRO A 65 1.56 22.21 2.04
C PRO A 65 0.15 22.11 2.64
N THR A 66 -0.87 22.33 1.84
CA THR A 66 -2.25 22.21 2.30
C THR A 66 -2.60 20.73 2.51
N ALA A 67 -3.57 20.46 3.37
CA ALA A 67 -4.26 19.19 3.37
C ALA A 67 -5.12 19.13 2.11
N ASP A 68 -4.86 18.14 1.28
CA ASP A 68 -5.66 17.84 0.11
C ASP A 68 -7.05 17.37 0.55
N THR A 69 -8.04 17.75 -0.24
CA THR A 69 -9.40 17.25 -0.12
C THR A 69 -9.50 16.08 -1.08
N THR A 70 -9.87 14.89 -0.58
CA THR A 70 -10.01 13.73 -1.47
C THR A 70 -11.10 14.00 -2.54
N TRP A 71 -11.27 13.11 -3.51
CA TRP A 71 -12.25 13.27 -4.61
C TRP A 71 -13.73 13.47 -4.19
N LEU A 72 -14.09 13.22 -2.92
CA LEU A 72 -15.42 13.49 -2.37
C LEU A 72 -15.50 14.81 -1.58
N GLY A 73 -14.38 15.48 -1.33
CA GLY A 73 -14.25 16.56 -0.36
C GLY A 73 -14.10 16.03 1.07
N ARG A 74 -13.54 16.83 1.99
CA ARG A 74 -13.15 16.35 3.31
C ARG A 74 -14.32 16.07 4.27
N HIS A 75 -15.35 16.91 4.23
CA HIS A 75 -16.50 16.82 5.13
C HIS A 75 -17.71 16.33 4.36
N ILE A 76 -18.20 15.17 4.74
CA ILE A 76 -19.32 14.50 4.07
C ILE A 76 -20.46 14.39 5.06
N THR A 77 -21.65 14.83 4.68
CA THR A 77 -22.82 14.81 5.56
C THR A 77 -23.90 13.92 4.97
N TYR A 78 -24.39 12.96 5.73
CA TYR A 78 -25.49 12.07 5.33
C TYR A 78 -26.66 12.19 6.30
N ASN A 79 -27.85 12.47 5.79
CA ASN A 79 -29.08 12.47 6.58
C ASN A 79 -29.76 11.10 6.43
N THR A 80 -29.89 10.36 7.54
CA THR A 80 -30.46 9.00 7.57
C THR A 80 -31.97 8.98 7.42
N LEU A 81 -32.66 10.07 7.73
CA LEU A 81 -34.12 10.19 7.59
C LEU A 81 -34.52 10.48 6.14
N THR A 82 -33.83 11.42 5.49
CA THR A 82 -34.12 11.82 4.10
C THR A 82 -33.33 11.03 3.05
N ASN A 83 -32.33 10.25 3.47
CA ASN A 83 -31.34 9.61 2.60
C ASN A 83 -30.61 10.61 1.68
N GLU A 84 -30.38 11.83 2.18
CA GLU A 84 -29.71 12.89 1.46
C GLU A 84 -28.22 12.91 1.82
N LEU A 85 -27.36 12.80 0.81
CA LEU A 85 -25.91 12.93 0.91
C LEU A 85 -25.48 14.33 0.43
N LYS A 86 -24.85 15.10 1.31
CA LYS A 86 -24.31 16.43 1.02
C LYS A 86 -22.78 16.42 1.05
N LEU A 87 -22.21 16.98 0.00
CA LEU A 87 -20.77 17.13 -0.23
C LEU A 87 -20.48 18.57 -0.61
N LYS A 88 -19.23 19.01 -0.44
CA LYS A 88 -18.76 20.31 -0.92
C LYS A 88 -17.60 20.13 -1.88
N ASN A 89 -17.62 20.86 -2.98
CA ASN A 89 -16.49 20.93 -3.89
C ASN A 89 -15.40 21.89 -3.37
N ASN A 90 -14.28 21.98 -4.09
CA ASN A 90 -13.17 22.88 -3.80
C ASN A 90 -13.51 24.38 -3.95
N LEU A 91 -14.67 24.71 -4.51
CA LEU A 91 -15.24 26.06 -4.58
C LEU A 91 -16.25 26.35 -3.45
N ASN A 92 -16.42 25.42 -2.49
CA ASN A 92 -17.41 25.45 -1.41
C ASN A 92 -18.89 25.43 -1.86
N GLU A 93 -19.16 25.04 -3.11
CA GLU A 93 -20.52 24.78 -3.60
C GLU A 93 -21.00 23.41 -3.12
N ILE A 94 -22.30 23.28 -2.89
CA ILE A 94 -22.91 22.07 -2.31
C ILE A 94 -23.41 21.17 -3.44
N LEU A 95 -23.03 19.90 -3.37
CA LEU A 95 -23.66 18.83 -4.14
C LEU A 95 -24.59 18.04 -3.20
N SER A 96 -25.86 17.87 -3.56
CA SER A 96 -26.88 17.23 -2.71
C SER A 96 -27.56 16.07 -3.41
N PHE A 97 -27.14 14.85 -3.09
CA PHE A 97 -27.67 13.63 -3.71
C PHE A 97 -28.80 13.05 -2.85
N ASN A 98 -30.02 13.03 -3.39
CA ASN A 98 -31.16 12.39 -2.73
C ASN A 98 -31.26 10.92 -3.17
N PHE A 99 -30.91 9.98 -2.27
CA PHE A 99 -31.03 8.55 -2.53
C PHE A 99 -32.36 7.94 -2.03
N GLY A 100 -33.25 8.78 -1.49
CA GLY A 100 -34.61 8.42 -1.06
C GLY A 100 -35.67 8.50 -2.16
N LEU A 101 -35.28 8.75 -3.41
CA LEU A 101 -36.19 8.83 -4.56
C LEU A 101 -36.95 7.52 -4.80
N ASN A 102 -38.16 7.61 -5.37
CA ASN A 102 -38.85 6.45 -5.93
C ASN A 102 -38.36 6.17 -7.35
N ILE A 103 -38.53 4.94 -7.82
CA ILE A 103 -38.13 4.54 -9.16
C ILE A 103 -38.86 5.42 -10.19
N GLY A 104 -38.09 6.01 -11.10
CA GLY A 104 -38.57 6.95 -12.12
C GLY A 104 -38.49 8.42 -11.71
N ASP A 105 -38.37 8.74 -10.41
CA ASP A 105 -38.24 10.11 -9.92
C ASP A 105 -36.83 10.67 -10.19
N SER A 106 -36.78 12.00 -10.32
CA SER A 106 -35.53 12.75 -10.48
C SER A 106 -35.41 13.85 -9.41
N ALA A 107 -34.19 14.14 -8.98
CA ALA A 107 -33.88 15.30 -8.14
C ALA A 107 -32.68 16.07 -8.66
N LEU A 108 -32.73 17.40 -8.53
CA LEU A 108 -31.59 18.27 -8.76
C LEU A 108 -30.54 18.00 -7.68
N PHE A 109 -29.30 17.68 -8.07
CA PHE A 109 -28.20 17.53 -7.10
C PHE A 109 -27.16 18.65 -7.18
N TYR A 110 -27.10 19.38 -8.29
CA TYR A 110 -26.24 20.56 -8.44
C TYR A 110 -26.82 21.52 -9.47
N ASN A 111 -26.69 22.83 -9.22
CA ASN A 111 -26.93 23.85 -10.22
C ASN A 111 -26.01 25.06 -10.01
N ASN A 112 -25.79 25.79 -11.09
CA ASN A 112 -25.29 27.15 -11.06
C ASN A 112 -26.08 28.01 -12.07
N ASN A 113 -25.59 29.21 -12.37
CA ASN A 113 -26.28 30.14 -13.28
C ASN A 113 -26.42 29.63 -14.72
N SER A 114 -25.65 28.62 -15.13
CA SER A 114 -25.56 28.16 -16.52
C SER A 114 -26.02 26.72 -16.73
N ILE A 115 -25.85 25.85 -15.72
CA ILE A 115 -26.08 24.41 -15.85
C ILE A 115 -26.82 23.84 -14.64
N GLN A 116 -27.59 22.78 -14.88
CA GLN A 116 -28.29 22.00 -13.87
C GLN A 116 -28.00 20.52 -14.06
N TYR A 117 -27.77 19.79 -12.98
CA TYR A 117 -27.62 18.33 -13.00
C TYR A 117 -28.67 17.65 -12.14
N TYR A 118 -29.29 16.64 -12.73
CA TYR A 118 -30.31 15.83 -12.10
C TYR A 118 -29.81 14.39 -11.93
N LEU A 119 -30.19 13.82 -10.80
CA LEU A 119 -30.05 12.41 -10.46
C LEU A 119 -31.42 11.76 -10.64
N LYS A 120 -31.52 10.77 -11.51
CA LYS A 120 -32.75 10.00 -11.72
C LYS A 120 -32.58 8.58 -11.20
N TYR A 121 -33.53 8.06 -10.43
CA TYR A 121 -33.49 6.68 -9.96
C TYR A 121 -34.12 5.74 -11.00
N GLU A 122 -33.33 4.88 -11.64
CA GLU A 122 -33.80 4.07 -12.77
C GLU A 122 -34.28 2.68 -12.33
N GLN A 123 -33.51 1.99 -11.49
CA GLN A 123 -33.78 0.58 -11.19
C GLN A 123 -33.12 0.08 -9.90
N LEU A 124 -33.64 -1.04 -9.39
CA LEU A 124 -33.08 -1.86 -8.32
C LEU A 124 -33.01 -3.31 -8.80
N ASN A 125 -31.79 -3.83 -9.00
CA ASN A 125 -31.54 -5.17 -9.50
C ASN A 125 -30.41 -5.86 -8.73
N GLN A 126 -30.28 -7.18 -8.90
CA GLN A 126 -29.09 -7.90 -8.46
C GLN A 126 -27.97 -7.76 -9.50
N GLU A 127 -26.81 -7.29 -9.08
CA GLU A 127 -25.63 -7.08 -9.93
C GLU A 127 -24.36 -7.58 -9.23
N LEU A 128 -23.36 -8.00 -10.02
CA LEU A 128 -22.07 -8.38 -9.47
C LEU A 128 -21.30 -7.10 -9.11
N VAL A 129 -21.04 -6.91 -7.81
CA VAL A 129 -20.15 -5.86 -7.32
C VAL A 129 -18.77 -6.48 -7.14
N VAL A 130 -17.87 -6.15 -8.07
CA VAL A 130 -16.57 -6.81 -8.27
C VAL A 130 -16.76 -8.30 -8.60
N ASP A 131 -16.89 -9.16 -7.58
CA ASP A 131 -17.09 -10.61 -7.71
C ASP A 131 -18.18 -11.15 -6.78
N THR A 132 -18.94 -10.27 -6.11
CA THR A 132 -19.98 -10.65 -5.16
C THR A 132 -21.34 -10.16 -5.63
N MET A 133 -22.32 -11.06 -5.65
CA MET A 133 -23.70 -10.72 -5.99
C MET A 133 -24.33 -9.87 -4.87
N ASP A 134 -24.92 -8.73 -5.23
CA ASP A 134 -25.60 -7.85 -4.28
C ASP A 134 -26.77 -7.10 -4.92
N TRP A 135 -27.68 -6.57 -4.09
CA TRP A 135 -28.74 -5.67 -4.56
C TRP A 135 -28.20 -4.26 -4.76
N VAL A 136 -28.39 -3.71 -5.96
CA VAL A 136 -27.84 -2.43 -6.37
C VAL A 136 -28.95 -1.50 -6.84
N LYS A 137 -29.01 -0.30 -6.24
CA LYS A 137 -29.77 0.83 -6.77
C LYS A 137 -28.91 1.56 -7.79
N THR A 138 -29.49 1.79 -8.96
CA THR A 138 -28.83 2.47 -10.08
C THR A 138 -29.53 3.79 -10.38
N TYR A 139 -28.74 4.87 -10.35
CA TYR A 139 -29.18 6.22 -10.65
C TYR A 139 -28.42 6.75 -11.85
N THR A 140 -29.07 7.51 -12.71
CA THR A 140 -28.44 8.08 -13.90
C THR A 140 -28.35 9.60 -13.78
N ILE A 141 -27.20 10.15 -14.19
CA ILE A 141 -26.97 11.60 -14.24
C ILE A 141 -27.43 12.16 -15.57
N THR A 142 -28.14 13.28 -15.52
CA THR A 142 -28.52 14.09 -16.70
C THR A 142 -28.16 15.55 -16.49
N LYS A 143 -27.70 16.22 -17.54
CA LYS A 143 -27.24 17.62 -17.52
C LYS A 143 -28.11 18.48 -18.43
N TYR A 144 -28.49 19.66 -17.95
CA TYR A 144 -29.33 20.61 -18.68
C TYR A 144 -28.71 22.01 -18.64
N ASP A 145 -29.03 22.83 -19.64
CA ASP A 145 -28.77 24.27 -19.61
C ASP A 145 -29.84 25.02 -18.78
N ALA A 146 -29.66 26.33 -18.63
CA ALA A 146 -30.62 27.20 -17.93
C ALA A 146 -32.00 27.30 -18.61
N LEU A 147 -32.16 26.80 -19.83
CA LEU A 147 -33.41 26.74 -20.60
C LEU A 147 -34.01 25.33 -20.62
N GLU A 148 -33.50 24.41 -19.79
CA GLU A 148 -33.92 23.01 -19.69
C GLU A 148 -33.68 22.16 -20.95
N ASN A 149 -32.75 22.58 -21.82
CA ASN A 149 -32.30 21.73 -22.92
C ASN A 149 -31.25 20.74 -22.42
N LEU A 150 -31.37 19.47 -22.84
CA LEU A 150 -30.40 18.43 -22.51
C LEU A 150 -29.03 18.76 -23.12
N LEU A 151 -27.99 18.75 -22.28
CA LEU A 151 -26.60 18.93 -22.68
C LEU A 151 -25.85 17.60 -22.69
N GLN A 152 -24.97 17.45 -23.67
CA GLN A 152 -23.99 16.36 -23.68
C GLN A 152 -22.84 16.69 -22.73
N SER A 153 -22.40 15.69 -21.98
CA SER A 153 -21.36 15.81 -20.96
C SER A 153 -20.71 14.44 -20.73
N PRO A 154 -19.45 14.38 -20.24
CA PRO A 154 -18.82 13.13 -19.83
C PRO A 154 -19.64 12.31 -18.81
N LEU A 155 -20.45 12.98 -17.98
CA LEU A 155 -21.32 12.35 -16.99
C LEU A 155 -22.77 12.17 -17.46
N SER A 156 -23.15 12.63 -18.65
CA SER A 156 -24.49 12.40 -19.18
C SER A 156 -24.69 10.91 -19.46
N GLY A 157 -25.59 10.27 -18.71
CA GLY A 157 -25.81 8.83 -18.75
C GLY A 157 -24.93 8.02 -17.79
N PHE A 158 -24.02 8.67 -17.05
CA PHE A 158 -23.21 7.99 -16.03
C PHE A 158 -24.10 7.43 -14.92
N GLU A 159 -23.78 6.22 -14.49
CA GLU A 159 -24.53 5.49 -13.46
C GLU A 159 -23.86 5.67 -12.09
N ILE A 160 -24.57 6.34 -11.17
CA ILE A 160 -24.27 6.26 -9.74
C ILE A 160 -24.91 4.99 -9.18
N LYS A 161 -24.10 4.14 -8.53
CA LYS A 161 -24.54 2.84 -8.02
C LYS A 161 -24.32 2.73 -6.52
N LEU A 162 -25.39 2.34 -5.82
CA LEU A 162 -25.38 2.05 -4.39
C LEU A 162 -25.79 0.60 -4.16
N SER A 163 -24.85 -0.20 -3.66
CA SER A 163 -25.11 -1.57 -3.23
C SER A 163 -25.61 -1.61 -1.78
N GLU A 164 -26.42 -2.62 -1.47
CA GLU A 164 -26.97 -2.84 -0.13
C GLU A 164 -25.87 -3.13 0.90
N ARG A 165 -24.93 -4.03 0.57
CA ARG A 165 -23.86 -4.46 1.48
C ARG A 165 -22.62 -3.57 1.43
N PHE A 166 -22.27 -3.09 0.25
CA PHE A 166 -21.02 -2.37 -0.01
C PHE A 166 -21.23 -0.84 -0.11
N GLY A 167 -22.45 -0.32 -0.11
CA GLY A 167 -22.68 1.12 -0.24
C GLY A 167 -22.23 1.63 -1.61
N LEU A 168 -21.38 2.67 -1.64
CA LEU A 168 -20.94 3.32 -2.89
C LEU A 168 -20.12 2.36 -3.78
N VAL A 169 -20.62 2.11 -4.99
CA VAL A 169 -19.95 1.28 -6.01
C VAL A 169 -19.48 2.14 -7.19
N ASN A 170 -20.36 2.98 -7.73
CA ASN A 170 -20.01 3.94 -8.77
C ASN A 170 -20.40 5.34 -8.32
N PHE A 171 -19.50 6.31 -8.52
CA PHE A 171 -19.75 7.71 -8.16
C PHE A 171 -18.89 8.69 -8.95
N ILE A 172 -18.96 9.97 -8.64
CA ILE A 172 -18.26 11.03 -9.39
C ILE A 172 -17.25 11.77 -8.52
N ASP A 173 -16.24 12.38 -9.14
CA ASP A 173 -15.42 13.41 -8.50
C ASP A 173 -16.31 14.57 -8.08
N CYS A 174 -16.55 14.71 -6.78
CA CYS A 174 -17.33 15.79 -6.19
C CYS A 174 -16.45 16.98 -5.79
N ASN A 175 -15.16 16.75 -5.55
CA ASN A 175 -14.25 17.80 -5.12
C ASN A 175 -13.91 18.76 -6.24
N SER A 176 -13.69 18.23 -7.45
CA SER A 176 -13.36 19.02 -8.64
C SER A 176 -14.59 19.39 -9.48
N PHE A 177 -15.78 18.96 -9.08
CA PHE A 177 -17.03 19.24 -9.79
C PHE A 177 -17.42 20.72 -9.67
N PRO A 178 -18.04 21.35 -10.69
CA PRO A 178 -18.34 20.84 -12.03
C PRO A 178 -17.21 21.06 -13.04
N SER A 179 -16.05 21.59 -12.61
CA SER A 179 -14.93 21.90 -13.52
C SER A 179 -14.33 20.63 -14.13
N VAL A 180 -14.36 19.53 -13.40
CA VAL A 180 -13.98 18.19 -13.87
C VAL A 180 -15.18 17.27 -13.70
N GLU A 181 -15.60 16.66 -14.80
CA GLU A 181 -16.71 15.71 -14.85
C GLU A 181 -16.13 14.31 -15.04
N LYS A 182 -16.00 13.56 -13.94
CA LYS A 182 -15.30 12.28 -13.94
C LYS A 182 -16.01 11.24 -13.08
N GLY A 183 -16.17 10.04 -13.64
CA GLY A 183 -16.74 8.88 -12.98
C GLY A 183 -15.67 7.95 -12.37
N PHE A 184 -16.03 7.33 -11.26
CA PHE A 184 -15.22 6.37 -10.51
C PHE A 184 -16.00 5.10 -10.24
N VAL A 185 -15.29 3.97 -10.25
CA VAL A 185 -15.82 2.63 -9.99
C VAL A 185 -15.03 1.99 -8.86
N LEU A 186 -15.71 1.28 -7.97
CA LEU A 186 -15.12 0.57 -6.84
C LEU A 186 -14.14 -0.49 -7.36
N MET A 187 -12.89 -0.35 -6.94
CA MET A 187 -11.81 -1.29 -7.22
C MET A 187 -11.69 -2.35 -6.12
N GLY A 188 -11.93 -1.95 -4.87
CA GLY A 188 -11.92 -2.87 -3.72
C GLY A 188 -12.12 -2.17 -2.37
N GLN A 189 -12.24 -2.98 -1.32
CA GLN A 189 -12.40 -2.54 0.06
C GLN A 189 -11.88 -3.56 1.08
N GLN A 190 -11.72 -3.18 2.35
CA GLN A 190 -11.15 -4.06 3.38
C GLN A 190 -12.15 -4.92 4.17
N ASP A 191 -13.41 -4.48 4.32
CA ASP A 191 -14.35 -5.17 5.19
C ASP A 191 -15.80 -5.15 4.66
N PRO A 192 -16.34 -6.29 4.18
CA PRO A 192 -15.60 -7.51 3.87
C PRO A 192 -14.58 -7.24 2.75
N MET A 193 -13.50 -8.02 2.71
CA MET A 193 -12.52 -7.87 1.65
C MET A 193 -13.10 -8.28 0.31
N ILE A 194 -13.13 -7.34 -0.64
CA ILE A 194 -13.47 -7.60 -2.04
C ILE A 194 -12.53 -6.81 -2.95
N GLY A 195 -12.30 -7.34 -4.15
CA GLY A 195 -11.46 -6.70 -5.16
C GLY A 195 -10.06 -6.39 -4.66
N HIS A 196 -9.50 -5.30 -5.17
CA HIS A 196 -8.16 -4.85 -4.84
C HIS A 196 -8.20 -3.49 -4.14
N TYR A 197 -7.89 -3.49 -2.84
CA TYR A 197 -7.79 -2.26 -2.06
C TYR A 197 -6.33 -1.76 -2.00
N GLN A 198 -5.43 -2.57 -1.45
CA GLN A 198 -3.99 -2.29 -1.37
C GLN A 198 -3.24 -3.57 -1.02
N LEU A 199 -1.91 -3.53 -1.12
CA LEU A 199 -1.00 -4.64 -0.80
C LEU A 199 -1.33 -5.38 0.52
N THR A 200 -1.44 -6.69 0.41
CA THR A 200 -1.81 -7.65 1.46
C THR A 200 -0.61 -8.38 2.04
N TYR A 201 -0.79 -8.94 3.23
CA TYR A 201 0.23 -9.79 3.85
C TYR A 201 0.53 -11.05 3.01
N ASP A 202 -0.48 -11.62 2.33
CA ASP A 202 -0.29 -12.76 1.43
C ASP A 202 0.62 -12.42 0.24
N GLU A 203 0.45 -11.22 -0.34
CA GLU A 203 1.26 -10.74 -1.46
C GLU A 203 2.70 -10.40 -1.04
N VAL A 204 2.89 -9.92 0.18
CA VAL A 204 4.22 -9.55 0.70
C VAL A 204 4.99 -10.72 1.26
N PHE A 205 4.29 -11.68 1.85
CA PHE A 205 4.87 -12.90 2.41
C PHE A 205 4.35 -14.14 1.67
N PRO A 206 4.56 -14.30 0.34
CA PRO A 206 4.15 -15.50 -0.39
C PRO A 206 5.12 -16.67 -0.19
N TRP A 207 6.03 -16.56 0.77
CA TRP A 207 7.14 -17.48 0.95
C TRP A 207 6.71 -18.90 1.24
N VAL A 208 7.44 -19.87 0.72
CA VAL A 208 7.22 -21.30 0.89
C VAL A 208 8.44 -21.97 1.54
N PRO A 209 8.31 -23.18 2.11
CA PRO A 209 9.43 -23.88 2.70
C PRO A 209 10.61 -24.04 1.72
N GLY A 210 11.81 -23.68 2.17
CA GLY A 210 13.02 -23.67 1.36
C GLY A 210 13.37 -22.33 0.71
N ASP A 211 12.47 -21.33 0.73
CA ASP A 211 12.83 -19.97 0.36
C ASP A 211 13.86 -19.40 1.36
N THR A 212 14.74 -18.54 0.86
CA THR A 212 15.80 -17.93 1.68
C THR A 212 15.89 -16.42 1.44
N LEU A 213 16.15 -15.67 2.51
CA LEU A 213 16.36 -14.23 2.48
C LEU A 213 17.60 -13.91 3.28
N GLU A 214 18.32 -12.86 2.89
CA GLU A 214 19.45 -12.36 3.66
C GLU A 214 19.29 -10.87 3.93
N LEU A 215 19.37 -10.53 5.20
CA LEU A 215 19.21 -9.17 5.69
C LEU A 215 20.55 -8.63 6.16
N TYR A 216 20.81 -7.39 5.83
CA TYR A 216 21.92 -6.59 6.29
C TYR A 216 21.45 -5.54 7.29
N GLY A 217 22.17 -5.39 8.38
CA GLY A 217 21.84 -4.48 9.48
C GLY A 217 23.01 -3.59 9.87
N ILE A 218 22.76 -2.29 10.05
CA ILE A 218 23.69 -1.32 10.61
C ILE A 218 23.03 -0.58 11.77
N TYR A 219 23.80 -0.36 12.83
CA TYR A 219 23.58 0.74 13.75
C TYR A 219 24.85 1.58 13.87
N ASP A 220 24.78 2.81 13.40
CA ASP A 220 25.77 3.88 13.57
C ASP A 220 25.34 4.83 14.69
N ALA A 221 26.16 4.92 15.73
CA ALA A 221 25.95 5.82 16.86
C ALA A 221 27.11 6.81 16.92
N GLN A 222 26.97 7.94 16.21
CA GLN A 222 28.05 8.92 16.02
C GLN A 222 28.62 9.43 17.34
N ASN A 223 27.77 9.62 18.35
CA ASN A 223 28.17 10.05 19.70
C ASN A 223 29.15 9.08 20.40
N TYR A 224 29.25 7.84 19.92
CA TYR A 224 30.19 6.84 20.43
C TYR A 224 31.32 6.53 19.45
N GLY A 225 31.25 7.00 18.20
CA GLY A 225 32.19 6.65 17.12
C GLY A 225 32.17 5.15 16.79
N VAL A 226 31.01 4.49 16.96
CA VAL A 226 30.87 3.04 16.83
C VAL A 226 29.82 2.71 15.79
N ARG A 227 30.16 1.74 14.92
CA ARG A 227 29.26 1.12 13.97
C ARG A 227 29.18 -0.38 14.23
N THR A 228 27.98 -0.90 14.41
CA THR A 228 27.73 -2.35 14.45
C THR A 228 27.13 -2.80 13.13
N VAL A 229 27.54 -3.99 12.69
CA VAL A 229 27.06 -4.63 11.46
C VAL A 229 26.55 -6.02 11.79
N LYS A 230 25.40 -6.38 11.23
CA LYS A 230 24.73 -7.67 11.42
C LYS A 230 24.29 -8.21 10.07
N TYR A 231 24.37 -9.52 9.92
CA TYR A 231 23.73 -10.25 8.84
C TYR A 231 22.80 -11.32 9.43
N ASP A 232 21.62 -11.46 8.84
CA ASP A 232 20.67 -12.53 9.17
C ASP A 232 20.33 -13.32 7.91
N LEU A 233 20.66 -14.61 7.91
CA LEU A 233 20.19 -15.56 6.91
C LEU A 233 18.89 -16.19 7.42
N ILE A 234 17.80 -15.92 6.71
CA ILE A 234 16.48 -16.46 7.01
C ILE A 234 16.19 -17.58 6.03
N THR A 235 15.88 -18.76 6.56
CA THR A 235 15.34 -19.88 5.79
C THR A 235 13.92 -20.19 6.24
N ILE A 236 12.98 -20.23 5.30
CA ILE A 236 11.59 -20.58 5.59
C ILE A 236 11.50 -22.09 5.84
N GLN A 237 11.08 -22.47 7.04
CA GLN A 237 11.02 -23.87 7.47
C GLN A 237 9.67 -24.50 7.16
N ASP A 238 8.59 -23.78 7.43
CA ASP A 238 7.23 -24.27 7.25
C ASP A 238 6.25 -23.13 6.99
N ARG A 239 5.14 -23.44 6.31
CA ARG A 239 4.02 -22.54 6.07
C ARG A 239 2.71 -23.30 6.25
N ILE A 240 1.93 -22.87 7.25
CA ILE A 240 0.62 -23.43 7.56
C ILE A 240 -0.44 -22.41 7.20
N GLU A 241 -1.35 -22.80 6.30
CA GLU A 241 -2.51 -21.98 5.93
C GLU A 241 -3.81 -22.65 6.38
N THR A 242 -4.68 -21.85 7.00
CA THR A 242 -6.10 -22.18 7.20
C THR A 242 -6.95 -21.34 6.23
N SER A 243 -8.28 -21.45 6.33
CA SER A 243 -9.19 -20.61 5.54
C SER A 243 -9.08 -19.11 5.88
N ASP A 244 -8.59 -18.79 7.08
CA ASP A 244 -8.61 -17.45 7.67
C ASP A 244 -7.24 -16.95 8.15
N SER A 245 -6.21 -17.80 8.24
CA SER A 245 -4.91 -17.42 8.79
C SER A 245 -3.73 -18.09 8.07
N VAL A 246 -2.58 -17.43 8.14
CA VAL A 246 -1.30 -17.93 7.65
C VAL A 246 -0.27 -17.84 8.78
N LYS A 247 0.52 -18.90 8.94
CA LYS A 247 1.66 -18.96 9.86
C LYS A 247 2.91 -19.39 9.10
N ILE A 248 3.98 -18.60 9.19
CA ILE A 248 5.26 -18.87 8.54
C ILE A 248 6.34 -19.04 9.59
N TYR A 249 6.98 -20.21 9.62
CA TYR A 249 8.04 -20.54 10.56
C TYR A 249 9.41 -20.30 9.93
N LEU A 250 10.28 -19.65 10.68
CA LEU A 250 11.59 -19.20 10.20
C LEU A 250 12.71 -19.94 10.94
N ASN A 251 13.80 -20.25 10.25
CA ASN A 251 15.11 -20.44 10.86
C ASN A 251 15.93 -19.19 10.57
N ILE A 252 16.57 -18.62 11.58
CA ILE A 252 17.33 -17.36 11.46
C ILE A 252 18.72 -17.60 12.01
N ASP A 253 19.71 -17.59 11.13
CA ASP A 253 21.13 -17.66 11.46
C ASP A 253 21.70 -16.24 11.44
N THR A 254 22.31 -15.82 12.56
CA THR A 254 22.77 -14.44 12.75
C THR A 254 24.29 -14.38 12.90
N GLN A 255 24.93 -13.47 12.15
CA GLN A 255 26.31 -13.06 12.34
C GLN A 255 26.40 -11.59 12.73
N ILE A 256 27.30 -11.27 13.67
CA ILE A 256 27.61 -9.89 14.07
C ILE A 256 29.10 -9.68 13.86
N ASP A 257 29.46 -8.81 12.92
CA ASP A 257 30.85 -8.67 12.46
C ASP A 257 31.70 -7.75 13.33
N TYR A 258 31.11 -6.88 14.14
CA TYR A 258 31.89 -5.88 14.87
C TYR A 258 31.39 -5.59 16.28
N LEU A 259 32.20 -5.98 17.26
CA LEU A 259 32.29 -5.39 18.59
C LEU A 259 33.77 -4.97 18.77
N PRO A 260 34.11 -3.68 18.91
CA PRO A 260 35.51 -3.29 19.07
C PRO A 260 36.08 -3.96 20.34
N ASN A 261 37.23 -4.60 20.21
CA ASN A 261 37.90 -5.27 21.31
C ASN A 261 38.16 -4.28 22.47
N GLY A 262 37.65 -4.58 23.68
CA GLY A 262 37.77 -3.71 24.86
C GLY A 262 36.58 -2.75 25.10
N ALA A 263 35.54 -2.83 24.27
CA ALA A 263 34.25 -2.16 24.44
C ALA A 263 33.60 -2.43 25.82
N PRO A 264 33.27 -1.41 26.66
CA PRO A 264 32.46 -1.61 27.87
C PRO A 264 31.11 -2.28 27.59
N ILE A 265 30.47 -2.90 28.59
CA ILE A 265 29.20 -3.68 28.51
C ILE A 265 27.98 -2.89 27.95
N ARG A 266 28.12 -1.60 27.62
CA ARG A 266 27.03 -0.69 27.18
C ARG A 266 27.03 -0.41 25.69
N TYR A 267 27.38 -1.38 24.85
CA TYR A 267 27.35 -1.17 23.40
C TYR A 267 25.92 -1.33 22.87
N PRO A 268 25.53 -0.50 21.89
CA PRO A 268 24.27 -0.69 21.23
C PRO A 268 24.22 -2.07 20.56
N SER A 269 23.11 -2.78 20.74
CA SER A 269 22.84 -4.01 20.00
C SER A 269 22.74 -3.69 18.51
N ALA A 270 23.26 -4.59 17.66
CA ALA A 270 23.10 -4.45 16.23
C ALA A 270 21.62 -4.33 15.85
N TYR A 271 21.34 -3.49 14.85
CA TYR A 271 19.99 -3.23 14.36
C TYR A 271 19.80 -3.97 13.03
N GLY A 272 18.59 -4.47 12.79
CA GLY A 272 18.20 -5.12 11.54
C GLY A 272 16.69 -5.26 11.46
N ILE A 273 16.20 -5.71 10.30
CA ILE A 273 14.79 -6.08 10.15
C ILE A 273 14.54 -7.31 11.03
N SER A 274 13.54 -7.23 11.91
CA SER A 274 13.19 -8.33 12.82
C SER A 274 11.82 -8.87 12.47
N TYR A 275 11.75 -10.16 12.20
CA TYR A 275 10.50 -10.87 11.98
C TYR A 275 10.09 -11.63 13.24
N PRO A 276 8.80 -11.62 13.62
CA PRO A 276 8.29 -12.56 14.59
C PRO A 276 8.43 -13.99 14.05
N ASN A 277 8.62 -14.97 14.94
CA ASN A 277 8.68 -16.38 14.56
C ASN A 277 7.72 -17.20 15.45
N PRO A 278 6.60 -17.70 14.89
CA PRO A 278 6.18 -17.56 13.50
C PRO A 278 5.71 -16.14 13.15
N ILE A 279 5.76 -15.80 11.86
CA ILE A 279 4.97 -14.69 11.31
C ILE A 279 3.52 -15.16 11.24
N VAL A 280 2.59 -14.38 11.79
CA VAL A 280 1.16 -14.72 11.84
C VAL A 280 0.33 -13.57 11.30
N PHE A 281 -0.55 -13.85 10.33
CA PHE A 281 -1.50 -12.87 9.80
C PHE A 281 -2.81 -13.54 9.34
N GLU A 282 -3.87 -12.75 9.24
CA GLU A 282 -5.15 -13.15 8.65
C GLU A 282 -5.05 -13.15 7.12
N LYS A 283 -5.63 -14.16 6.48
CA LYS A 283 -5.60 -14.31 5.03
C LYS A 283 -6.37 -13.17 4.35
N GLY A 284 -5.76 -12.57 3.34
CA GLY A 284 -6.24 -11.38 2.62
C GLY A 284 -5.99 -10.06 3.34
N ARG A 285 -5.57 -10.05 4.61
CA ARG A 285 -5.46 -8.80 5.36
C ARG A 285 -4.47 -7.84 4.70
N SER A 286 -4.89 -6.60 4.47
CA SER A 286 -3.99 -5.55 3.99
C SER A 286 -2.94 -5.21 5.05
N ILE A 287 -1.76 -4.80 4.59
CA ILE A 287 -0.64 -4.46 5.49
C ILE A 287 -0.93 -3.22 6.34
N SER A 288 -1.84 -2.36 5.88
CA SER A 288 -2.45 -1.34 6.72
C SER A 288 -3.80 -0.94 6.13
N ARG A 289 -4.62 -0.37 7.01
CA ARG A 289 -5.95 0.17 6.69
C ARG A 289 -5.92 1.58 6.11
N PHE A 290 -4.77 2.25 6.20
CA PHE A 290 -4.66 3.65 5.80
C PHE A 290 -4.44 3.76 4.28
N PRO A 291 -5.17 4.64 3.58
CA PRO A 291 -5.01 4.91 2.16
C PRO A 291 -3.60 5.33 1.73
N HIS A 292 -3.34 5.32 0.42
CA HIS A 292 -2.11 5.90 -0.13
C HIS A 292 -2.08 7.42 0.12
N LYS A 293 -0.91 7.93 0.50
CA LYS A 293 -0.62 9.30 0.98
C LYS A 293 -1.44 9.75 2.18
N ALA A 294 -2.05 8.82 2.92
CA ALA A 294 -2.70 9.19 4.16
C ALA A 294 -1.67 9.65 5.18
N VAL A 295 -1.96 10.77 5.84
CA VAL A 295 -1.20 11.29 6.98
C VAL A 295 -2.08 11.12 8.22
N PHE A 296 -1.62 10.33 9.18
CA PHE A 296 -2.34 10.08 10.42
C PHE A 296 -1.36 10.01 11.59
N ASN A 297 -1.56 10.83 12.61
CA ASN A 297 -0.73 10.85 13.81
C ASN A 297 0.78 10.84 13.48
N ARG A 298 1.23 11.82 12.69
CA ARG A 298 2.64 11.97 12.26
C ARG A 298 3.19 10.77 11.49
N THR A 299 2.31 9.97 10.89
CA THR A 299 2.69 8.80 10.08
C THR A 299 2.10 8.96 8.69
N THR A 300 2.96 8.87 7.68
CA THR A 300 2.58 8.91 6.27
C THR A 300 2.64 7.52 5.67
N TYR A 301 1.57 7.14 4.98
CA TYR A 301 1.43 5.82 4.34
C TYR A 301 1.51 5.97 2.83
N LEU A 302 2.48 5.35 2.19
CA LEU A 302 2.67 5.37 0.74
C LEU A 302 2.53 3.93 0.23
N ASN A 303 1.38 3.59 -0.33
CA ASN A 303 1.06 2.23 -0.80
C ASN A 303 1.24 2.08 -2.32
N ASP A 304 1.44 0.85 -2.78
CA ASP A 304 1.39 0.44 -4.19
C ASP A 304 2.28 1.25 -5.16
N SER A 305 3.37 1.86 -4.68
CA SER A 305 4.39 2.40 -5.57
C SER A 305 5.22 1.25 -6.12
N ALA A 306 5.52 1.23 -7.42
CA ALA A 306 6.49 0.27 -7.95
C ALA A 306 7.89 0.73 -7.53
N VAL A 307 8.56 0.03 -6.60
CA VAL A 307 9.82 0.55 -6.01
C VAL A 307 11.07 -0.23 -6.40
N ASN A 308 10.97 -1.48 -6.88
CA ASN A 308 12.17 -2.21 -7.32
C ASN A 308 11.77 -3.39 -8.22
N CYS A 309 12.48 -3.59 -9.33
CA CYS A 309 12.23 -4.69 -10.28
C CYS A 309 10.78 -4.79 -10.82
N GLY A 310 9.98 -3.71 -10.74
CA GLY A 310 8.58 -3.69 -11.17
C GLY A 310 7.57 -4.22 -10.15
N ASN A 311 8.01 -4.63 -8.95
CA ASN A 311 7.11 -5.10 -7.91
C ASN A 311 6.47 -3.93 -7.16
N ARG A 312 5.24 -4.13 -6.70
CA ARG A 312 4.56 -3.17 -5.81
C ARG A 312 5.25 -3.15 -4.46
N GLY A 313 5.38 -1.96 -3.93
CA GLY A 313 5.97 -1.67 -2.63
C GLY A 313 5.05 -0.80 -1.81
N ARG A 314 5.26 -0.85 -0.50
CA ARG A 314 4.60 0.01 0.47
C ARG A 314 5.66 0.61 1.38
N VAL A 315 5.64 1.91 1.52
CA VAL A 315 6.47 2.67 2.45
C VAL A 315 5.59 3.23 3.55
N THR A 316 5.93 2.96 4.81
CA THR A 316 5.33 3.63 5.97
C THR A 316 6.40 4.47 6.62
N ILE A 317 6.14 5.76 6.76
CA ILE A 317 7.06 6.70 7.41
C ILE A 317 6.41 7.15 8.70
N TYR A 318 7.03 6.89 9.83
CA TYR A 318 6.50 7.20 11.16
C TYR A 318 7.34 8.28 11.85
N ASN A 319 6.68 9.01 12.77
CA ASN A 319 7.24 10.17 13.46
C ASN A 319 7.77 11.23 12.49
N GLU A 320 7.01 11.49 11.42
CA GLU A 320 7.27 12.65 10.59
C GLU A 320 7.06 13.93 11.38
N PHE A 321 7.91 14.92 11.13
CA PHE A 321 7.86 16.22 11.77
C PHE A 321 6.78 17.11 11.15
N LEU A 322 5.59 16.54 10.95
CA LEU A 322 4.43 17.16 10.31
C LEU A 322 3.25 17.12 11.29
N GLU A 323 2.69 18.28 11.56
CA GLU A 323 1.48 18.47 12.35
C GLU A 323 0.41 19.12 11.50
N TYR A 324 -0.84 18.69 11.64
CA TYR A 324 -1.93 19.23 10.84
C TYR A 324 -2.58 20.41 11.59
N CYS A 325 -2.82 21.52 10.89
CA CYS A 325 -3.34 22.77 11.45
C CYS A 325 -4.72 23.12 10.87
N ASP A 326 -5.72 23.21 11.75
CA ASP A 326 -7.13 23.34 11.36
C ASP A 326 -7.56 24.68 10.74
N SER A 327 -6.89 25.81 10.99
CA SER A 327 -7.37 27.09 10.44
C SER A 327 -7.02 27.31 8.98
N CYS A 328 -5.92 26.72 8.55
CA CYS A 328 -5.40 26.86 7.20
C CYS A 328 -5.64 25.59 6.37
N ASP A 329 -6.19 24.54 6.98
CA ASP A 329 -6.22 23.18 6.44
C ASP A 329 -4.85 22.82 5.84
N CYS A 330 -3.77 22.88 6.63
CA CYS A 330 -2.40 22.71 6.15
C CYS A 330 -1.52 21.90 7.11
N PHE A 331 -0.45 21.29 6.58
CA PHE A 331 0.55 20.58 7.37
C PHE A 331 1.73 21.48 7.66
N THR A 332 2.02 21.66 8.94
CA THR A 332 3.04 22.57 9.44
C THR A 332 4.16 21.76 10.10
N PRO A 333 5.44 22.13 9.91
CA PRO A 333 6.53 21.44 10.56
C PRO A 333 6.50 21.73 12.06
N TYR A 334 6.89 20.73 12.85
CA TYR A 334 7.18 20.94 14.26
C TYR A 334 8.63 20.57 14.56
N ASP A 335 9.18 21.10 15.66
CA ASP A 335 10.54 20.78 16.07
C ASP A 335 10.64 19.33 16.56
N GLY A 336 11.32 18.50 15.78
CA GLY A 336 11.58 17.10 16.08
C GLY A 336 12.79 16.87 16.98
N ASP A 337 13.44 17.90 17.53
CA ASP A 337 14.64 17.72 18.35
C ASP A 337 14.41 16.73 19.49
N GLY A 338 15.37 15.84 19.70
CA GLY A 338 15.25 14.77 20.68
C GLY A 338 14.45 13.55 20.22
N SER A 339 13.86 13.57 19.03
CA SER A 339 13.02 12.47 18.51
C SER A 339 13.68 11.72 17.35
N GLY A 340 12.97 10.78 16.74
CA GLY A 340 13.49 10.02 15.61
C GLY A 340 12.43 9.69 14.59
N LYS A 341 12.77 9.89 13.33
CA LYS A 341 12.00 9.49 12.16
C LYS A 341 12.32 8.04 11.82
N GLY A 342 11.36 7.29 11.32
CA GLY A 342 11.67 5.99 10.76
C GLY A 342 10.79 5.60 9.60
N THR A 343 11.25 4.57 8.91
CA THR A 343 10.65 4.09 7.67
C THR A 343 10.61 2.58 7.67
N VAL A 344 9.51 1.99 7.23
CA VAL A 344 9.40 0.56 6.92
C VAL A 344 8.96 0.43 5.48
N VAL A 345 9.68 -0.35 4.70
CA VAL A 345 9.37 -0.65 3.30
C VAL A 345 9.02 -2.12 3.17
N TYR A 346 7.79 -2.39 2.78
CA TYR A 346 7.33 -3.71 2.35
C TYR A 346 7.41 -3.79 0.83
N GLN A 347 7.68 -4.97 0.29
CA GLN A 347 7.64 -5.23 -1.14
C GLN A 347 6.95 -6.56 -1.42
N GLU A 348 6.11 -6.58 -2.44
CA GLU A 348 5.47 -7.78 -2.97
C GLU A 348 6.53 -8.86 -3.25
N GLY A 349 6.30 -10.05 -2.69
CA GLY A 349 7.20 -11.20 -2.77
C GLY A 349 8.32 -11.24 -1.73
N LEU A 350 8.72 -10.11 -1.15
CA LEU A 350 10.01 -10.00 -0.46
C LEU A 350 9.90 -9.63 1.02
N GLY A 351 8.70 -9.47 1.57
CA GLY A 351 8.53 -9.06 2.95
C GLY A 351 8.87 -7.60 3.20
N ILE A 352 9.49 -7.34 4.34
CA ILE A 352 10.13 -6.07 4.67
C ILE A 352 11.50 -6.04 3.98
N VAL A 353 11.69 -5.12 3.04
CA VAL A 353 12.95 -4.96 2.30
C VAL A 353 13.84 -3.87 2.88
N LYS A 354 13.28 -2.95 3.66
CA LYS A 354 14.05 -1.89 4.31
C LYS A 354 13.36 -1.42 5.58
N GLN A 355 14.14 -1.17 6.62
CA GLN A 355 13.69 -0.53 7.84
C GLN A 355 14.74 0.46 8.30
N THR A 356 14.38 1.72 8.50
CA THR A 356 15.31 2.76 8.97
C THR A 356 14.77 3.46 10.20
N SER A 357 15.67 3.90 11.07
CA SER A 357 15.37 4.85 12.12
C SER A 357 16.53 5.83 12.26
N GLN A 358 16.23 7.11 12.14
CA GLN A 358 17.18 8.20 12.24
C GLN A 358 16.73 9.14 13.35
N GLY A 359 17.56 9.33 14.36
CA GLY A 359 17.32 10.37 15.34
C GLY A 359 17.58 11.76 14.75
N TYR A 360 16.90 12.77 15.27
CA TYR A 360 16.99 14.16 14.83
C TYR A 360 17.51 15.04 15.96
N GLY A 361 18.33 16.04 15.58
CA GLY A 361 19.00 16.93 16.52
C GLY A 361 20.14 16.25 17.28
N ASP A 362 20.19 16.41 18.60
CA ASP A 362 21.30 15.90 19.45
C ASP A 362 21.39 14.35 19.48
N PHE A 363 20.38 13.67 18.95
CA PHE A 363 20.31 12.21 18.84
C PHE A 363 20.70 11.72 17.44
N ASP A 364 21.91 12.05 16.96
CA ASP A 364 22.38 11.56 15.64
C ASP A 364 22.78 10.07 15.66
N ASN A 365 21.77 9.22 15.72
CA ASN A 365 21.86 7.78 15.61
C ASN A 365 21.16 7.33 14.34
N PHE A 366 21.85 6.58 13.50
CA PHE A 366 21.29 6.01 12.28
C PHE A 366 21.23 4.49 12.40
N LYS A 367 20.04 3.95 12.16
CA LYS A 367 19.73 2.52 12.19
C LYS A 367 19.14 2.14 10.85
N MET A 368 19.64 1.06 10.26
CA MET A 368 19.13 0.54 8.99
C MET A 368 19.17 -0.98 8.98
N GLY A 369 18.08 -1.59 8.56
CA GLY A 369 18.02 -2.98 8.08
C GLY A 369 17.60 -2.96 6.62
N GLU A 370 18.18 -3.81 5.80
CA GLU A 370 17.92 -3.89 4.36
C GLU A 370 18.01 -5.34 3.88
N LEU A 371 17.12 -5.74 2.98
CA LEU A 371 17.22 -7.01 2.28
C LEU A 371 18.29 -6.91 1.20
N ILE A 372 19.35 -7.71 1.32
CA ILE A 372 20.48 -7.71 0.37
C ILE A 372 20.43 -8.90 -0.59
N TYR A 373 19.79 -10.00 -0.20
CA TYR A 373 19.58 -11.16 -1.05
C TYR A 373 18.23 -11.83 -0.79
N SER A 374 17.66 -12.42 -1.85
CA SER A 374 16.49 -13.27 -1.77
C SER A 374 16.54 -14.38 -2.81
N ASN A 375 15.99 -15.53 -2.44
CA ASN A 375 15.63 -16.64 -3.32
C ASN A 375 14.23 -17.08 -2.92
N VAL A 376 13.22 -16.47 -3.55
CA VAL A 376 11.80 -16.71 -3.27
C VAL A 376 11.17 -17.35 -4.50
N GLY A 377 10.58 -18.53 -4.34
CA GLY A 377 9.99 -19.28 -5.46
C GLY A 377 11.00 -19.63 -6.57
N GLY A 378 12.30 -19.69 -6.22
CA GLY A 378 13.40 -19.91 -7.17
C GLY A 378 13.89 -18.66 -7.91
N ALA A 379 13.23 -17.51 -7.73
CA ALA A 379 13.69 -16.23 -8.28
C ALA A 379 14.75 -15.64 -7.34
N ARG A 380 15.99 -15.54 -7.84
CA ARG A 380 17.11 -14.96 -7.10
C ARG A 380 17.27 -13.48 -7.40
N CYS A 381 17.44 -12.68 -6.36
CA CYS A 381 17.65 -11.23 -6.46
C CYS A 381 18.67 -10.78 -5.41
N GLY A 382 19.55 -9.83 -5.77
CA GLY A 382 20.54 -9.26 -4.87
C GLY A 382 21.87 -10.02 -4.81
N SER A 383 22.67 -9.72 -3.79
CA SER A 383 24.03 -10.27 -3.56
C SER A 383 24.06 -11.02 -2.24
N TYR A 384 24.33 -12.32 -2.31
CA TYR A 384 24.43 -13.19 -1.13
C TYR A 384 25.82 -13.04 -0.47
N GLU A 385 25.84 -12.74 0.83
CA GLU A 385 27.05 -12.66 1.65
C GLU A 385 27.10 -13.88 2.61
N PRO A 386 28.02 -14.83 2.41
CA PRO A 386 28.05 -16.06 3.19
C PRO A 386 28.47 -15.80 4.64
N LEU A 387 27.71 -16.30 5.62
CA LEU A 387 27.97 -16.07 7.05
C LEU A 387 29.08 -16.95 7.62
N SER A 388 29.47 -17.98 6.89
CA SER A 388 30.53 -18.90 7.29
C SER A 388 31.22 -19.55 6.10
N VAL A 389 32.38 -20.18 6.34
CA VAL A 389 33.12 -20.96 5.34
C VAL A 389 32.29 -22.15 4.82
N ASP A 390 31.42 -22.71 5.67
CA ASP A 390 30.53 -23.81 5.29
C ASP A 390 29.37 -23.33 4.40
N GLU A 391 28.88 -22.10 4.59
CA GLU A 391 27.88 -21.47 3.72
C GLU A 391 28.44 -21.04 2.36
N TYR A 392 29.73 -20.71 2.27
CA TYR A 392 30.42 -20.48 0.99
C TYR A 392 30.32 -21.72 0.07
N GLN A 393 30.17 -22.91 0.64
CA GLN A 393 30.01 -24.17 -0.11
C GLN A 393 28.59 -24.40 -0.66
N ILE A 394 27.58 -23.67 -0.19
CA ILE A 394 26.21 -23.69 -0.75
C ILE A 394 26.24 -23.23 -2.22
N ASN A 395 27.24 -22.43 -2.60
CA ASN A 395 27.45 -21.98 -3.99
C ASN A 395 28.43 -22.85 -4.81
N ALA A 396 28.97 -23.98 -4.33
CA ALA A 396 30.06 -24.64 -5.06
C ALA A 396 30.24 -26.17 -4.92
N THR A 397 29.20 -26.97 -4.66
CA THR A 397 29.31 -28.43 -4.91
C THR A 397 28.18 -28.97 -5.79
N LYS A 398 28.33 -28.74 -7.10
CA LYS A 398 27.57 -29.48 -8.12
C LYS A 398 27.88 -30.98 -7.98
N LYS A 399 26.96 -31.76 -7.40
CA LYS A 399 27.10 -33.22 -7.38
C LYS A 399 26.68 -33.78 -8.73
N LEU A 400 27.52 -34.63 -9.32
CA LEU A 400 27.19 -35.33 -10.56
C LEU A 400 26.03 -36.29 -10.27
N VAL A 401 24.86 -36.04 -10.86
CA VAL A 401 23.66 -36.87 -10.69
C VAL A 401 23.70 -38.04 -11.65
N LYS A 402 23.97 -37.76 -12.94
CA LYS A 402 24.08 -38.79 -13.97
C LYS A 402 24.86 -38.31 -15.18
N VAL A 403 25.36 -39.25 -15.96
CA VAL A 403 26.02 -39.02 -17.24
C VAL A 403 25.17 -39.62 -18.34
N VAL A 404 24.91 -38.86 -19.40
CA VAL A 404 24.13 -39.33 -20.56
C VAL A 404 24.93 -39.22 -21.84
N ASP A 405 24.61 -40.05 -22.82
CA ASP A 405 25.15 -39.94 -24.18
C ASP A 405 24.45 -38.82 -24.98
N ILE A 406 24.89 -38.58 -26.21
CA ILE A 406 24.31 -37.57 -27.09
C ILE A 406 22.84 -37.84 -27.47
N LEU A 407 22.34 -39.06 -27.21
CA LEU A 407 20.95 -39.46 -27.43
C LEU A 407 20.13 -39.40 -26.13
N GLY A 408 20.71 -38.94 -25.03
CA GLY A 408 20.04 -38.77 -23.74
C GLY A 408 19.90 -40.04 -22.91
N ARG A 409 20.58 -41.14 -23.28
CA ARG A 409 20.57 -42.39 -22.51
C ARG A 409 21.60 -42.34 -21.41
N GLU A 410 21.26 -42.84 -20.23
CA GLU A 410 22.18 -42.90 -19.10
C GLU A 410 23.31 -43.91 -19.34
N VAL A 411 24.55 -43.46 -19.18
CA VAL A 411 25.76 -44.23 -19.45
C VAL A 411 26.77 -44.07 -18.33
N LYS A 412 27.65 -45.06 -18.16
CA LYS A 412 28.85 -44.91 -17.32
C LYS A 412 29.85 -43.98 -18.01
N ILE A 413 30.75 -43.38 -17.25
CA ILE A 413 31.84 -42.56 -17.80
C ILE A 413 32.69 -43.44 -18.73
N GLN A 414 32.80 -43.04 -20.00
CA GLN A 414 33.52 -43.77 -21.04
C GLN A 414 34.52 -42.83 -21.69
N PRO A 415 35.77 -43.26 -21.85
CA PRO A 415 36.75 -42.43 -22.52
C PRO A 415 36.51 -42.37 -24.03
N ASN A 416 37.14 -41.40 -24.68
CA ASN A 416 37.10 -41.11 -26.11
C ASN A 416 35.68 -40.97 -26.68
N THR A 417 34.72 -40.62 -25.83
CA THR A 417 33.31 -40.43 -26.18
C THR A 417 32.83 -39.11 -25.61
N LEU A 418 32.05 -38.35 -26.39
CA LEU A 418 31.41 -37.12 -25.89
C LEU A 418 30.22 -37.49 -25.00
N GLN A 419 30.25 -37.03 -23.76
CA GLN A 419 29.24 -37.33 -22.75
C GLN A 419 28.69 -36.04 -22.14
N ILE A 420 27.43 -36.06 -21.70
CA ILE A 420 26.76 -34.94 -21.05
C ILE A 420 26.58 -35.26 -19.58
N TYR A 421 27.22 -34.47 -18.72
CA TYR A 421 27.19 -34.60 -17.27
C TYR A 421 26.05 -33.73 -16.76
N ILE A 422 25.14 -34.29 -15.98
CA ILE A 422 23.99 -33.58 -15.39
C ILE A 422 24.21 -33.48 -13.89
N TYR A 423 24.10 -32.27 -13.36
CA TYR A 423 24.41 -31.96 -11.96
C TYR A 423 23.15 -31.72 -11.12
N SER A 424 23.31 -31.78 -9.80
CA SER A 424 22.23 -31.64 -8.82
C SER A 424 21.53 -30.27 -8.82
N ASP A 425 22.17 -29.27 -9.41
CA ASP A 425 21.62 -27.91 -9.61
C ASP A 425 20.83 -27.75 -10.93
N GLY A 426 20.64 -28.84 -11.69
CA GLY A 426 19.96 -28.84 -12.98
C GLY A 426 20.83 -28.40 -14.17
N SER A 427 22.08 -27.99 -13.94
CA SER A 427 23.01 -27.63 -15.02
C SER A 427 23.60 -28.87 -15.72
N SER A 428 24.10 -28.67 -16.94
CA SER A 428 24.72 -29.75 -17.73
C SER A 428 26.03 -29.33 -18.41
N GLU A 429 27.02 -30.22 -18.46
CA GLU A 429 28.32 -30.01 -19.12
C GLU A 429 28.61 -31.08 -20.17
N LYS A 430 29.17 -30.69 -21.32
CA LYS A 430 29.69 -31.64 -22.33
C LYS A 430 31.15 -31.94 -22.04
N LYS A 431 31.49 -33.19 -21.74
CA LYS A 431 32.86 -33.65 -21.46
C LYS A 431 33.30 -34.71 -22.45
N PHE A 432 34.57 -34.61 -22.86
CA PHE A 432 35.29 -35.62 -23.60
C PHE A 432 36.51 -36.02 -22.78
N VAL A 433 36.55 -37.27 -22.33
CA VAL A 433 37.65 -37.78 -21.50
C VAL A 433 38.56 -38.62 -22.37
N SER A 434 39.79 -38.21 -22.65
CA SER A 434 40.76 -39.06 -23.38
C SER A 434 41.44 -40.05 -22.44
N VAL A 435 41.84 -41.23 -22.95
CA VAL A 435 42.81 -42.10 -22.26
C VAL A 435 44.21 -41.62 -22.66
N GLU A 436 45.09 -41.39 -21.70
CA GLU A 436 46.54 -41.23 -21.97
C GLU A 436 47.20 -42.55 -22.37
#